data_AF-A0AAW2KHE3-F1
#
_entry.id   AF-A0AAW2KHE3-F1
#
_cell.length_a   1.000
_cell.length_b   1.000
_cell.length_c   1.000
_cell.angle_alpha   90.00
_cell.angle_beta   90.00
_cell.angle_gamma   90.00
#
_symmetry.space_group_name_H-M   'P 1'
#
loop_
_entity.id
_entity.type
_entity.pdbx_description
1 polymer ?
#
loop_
_entity_poly.entity_id
_entity_poly.type
_entity_poly.pdbx_seq_one_letter_code
_entity_poly.pdbx_strand_id
1 'polypeptide(L)'
;MGEQIRGWVEEFSPAVEVLLSLPDGYGIEHKWTKKSIIWELEYWSTHLIRHNLDIMHIEKNVFDNIFNTMMNIRGKMKDTLNTRKDLNIICNRPEVEVDEKRPNVMLKPIYTLTREHKRRICEWITHLKFPHAYTSNLAHCVDMKELRLHGMKNHDCHGFV
;
A
#
# COMPACT_ATOMS: atom_id res chain seq x y z
N MET A 1 -23.85 -16.30 -0.54
CA MET A 1 -23.57 -15.23 0.44
C MET A 1 -22.75 -14.07 -0.15
N GLY A 2 -21.68 -14.32 -0.93
CA GLY A 2 -20.90 -13.24 -1.57
C GLY A 2 -21.64 -12.44 -2.67
N GLU A 3 -22.56 -13.07 -3.40
CA GLU A 3 -23.37 -12.38 -4.42
C GLU A 3 -24.48 -11.48 -3.84
N GLN A 4 -25.05 -11.85 -2.69
CA GLN A 4 -26.05 -11.02 -2.00
C GLN A 4 -25.46 -9.69 -1.53
N ILE A 5 -24.21 -9.70 -1.06
CA ILE A 5 -23.48 -8.49 -0.67
C ILE A 5 -23.13 -7.63 -1.89
N ARG A 6 -22.93 -8.22 -3.06
CA ARG A 6 -22.60 -7.48 -4.29
C ARG A 6 -23.73 -6.54 -4.70
N GLY A 7 -24.99 -7.01 -4.66
CA GLY A 7 -26.15 -6.18 -4.99
C GLY A 7 -26.24 -4.95 -4.08
N TRP A 8 -26.01 -5.13 -2.78
CA TRP A 8 -26.01 -4.02 -1.82
C TRP A 8 -24.84 -3.06 -2.06
N VAL A 9 -23.64 -3.58 -2.28
CA VAL A 9 -22.43 -2.76 -2.42
C VAL A 9 -22.37 -2.00 -3.77
N GLU A 10 -23.15 -2.40 -4.78
CA GLU A 10 -23.24 -1.65 -6.05
C GLU A 10 -23.90 -0.28 -5.89
N GLU A 11 -24.78 -0.10 -4.89
CA GLU A 11 -25.52 1.15 -4.64
C GLU A 11 -24.73 2.19 -3.81
N PHE A 12 -23.59 1.79 -3.22
CA PHE A 12 -22.77 2.69 -2.40
C PHE A 12 -21.81 3.51 -3.25
N SER A 13 -21.71 4.80 -2.94
CA SER A 13 -20.68 5.68 -3.49
C SER A 13 -19.26 5.17 -3.14
N PRO A 14 -18.30 5.26 -4.09
CA PRO A 14 -16.90 4.99 -3.82
C PRO A 14 -16.38 5.84 -2.65
N ALA A 15 -15.48 5.30 -1.84
CA ALA A 15 -14.96 5.97 -0.64
C ALA A 15 -14.31 7.34 -0.88
N VAL A 16 -14.05 7.69 -2.14
CA VAL A 16 -13.35 8.89 -2.62
C VAL A 16 -14.30 10.06 -2.95
N GLU A 17 -15.60 9.81 -3.13
CA GLU A 17 -16.58 10.87 -3.42
C GLU A 17 -17.22 11.46 -2.15
N VAL A 18 -17.52 12.76 -2.21
CA VAL A 18 -18.11 13.56 -1.13
C VAL A 18 -19.53 13.05 -0.81
N LEU A 19 -19.84 12.96 0.49
CA LEU A 19 -21.14 12.61 1.07
C LEU A 19 -22.27 13.49 0.50
N LEU A 20 -22.90 13.09 -0.59
CA LEU A 20 -24.11 13.75 -1.09
C LEU A 20 -25.38 12.91 -0.87
N SER A 21 -25.26 11.61 -0.58
CA SER A 21 -26.40 10.78 -0.17
C SER A 21 -25.94 9.62 0.71
N LEU A 22 -26.61 9.43 1.84
CA LEU A 22 -26.44 8.23 2.65
C LEU A 22 -27.08 7.05 1.90
N PRO A 23 -26.46 5.85 1.93
CA PRO A 23 -26.99 4.66 1.26
C PRO A 23 -28.33 4.24 1.86
N ASP A 24 -29.21 3.66 1.03
CA ASP A 24 -30.50 3.14 1.46
C ASP A 24 -30.31 2.13 2.61
N GLY A 25 -31.14 2.22 3.66
CA GLY A 25 -31.03 1.38 4.85
C GLY A 25 -30.04 1.88 5.93
N TYR A 26 -29.33 2.99 5.69
CA TYR A 26 -28.45 3.60 6.70
C TYR A 26 -29.23 4.02 7.97
N GLY A 27 -28.77 3.56 9.14
CA GLY A 27 -29.36 3.88 10.44
C GLY A 27 -30.48 2.94 10.90
N ILE A 28 -30.99 2.07 10.01
CA ILE A 28 -32.01 1.07 10.32
C ILE A 28 -31.43 -0.34 10.14
N GLU A 29 -30.91 -0.64 8.95
CA GLU A 29 -30.39 -1.98 8.60
C GLU A 29 -28.87 -2.07 8.73
N HIS A 30 -28.15 -0.97 8.44
CA HIS A 30 -26.70 -0.93 8.57
C HIS A 30 -26.16 0.47 8.92
N LYS A 31 -24.87 0.54 9.27
CA LYS A 31 -24.14 1.80 9.54
C LYS A 31 -23.05 2.12 8.51
N TRP A 32 -23.08 1.45 7.36
CA TRP A 32 -22.06 1.55 6.33
C TRP A 32 -22.30 2.80 5.50
N THR A 33 -21.25 3.58 5.22
CA THR A 33 -21.35 4.87 4.52
C THR A 33 -20.58 4.91 3.21
N LYS A 34 -19.69 3.94 2.98
CA LYS A 34 -18.74 3.96 1.88
C LYS A 34 -18.50 2.57 1.32
N LYS A 35 -18.30 2.51 0.00
CA LYS A 35 -17.76 1.34 -0.69
C LYS A 35 -16.24 1.38 -0.71
N SER A 36 -15.60 0.28 -0.33
CA SER A 36 -14.15 0.13 -0.49
C SER A 36 -13.77 0.04 -1.98
N ILE A 37 -12.69 0.73 -2.37
CA ILE A 37 -12.14 0.68 -3.74
C ILE A 37 -11.73 -0.74 -4.16
N ILE A 38 -11.52 -1.64 -3.20
CA ILE A 38 -11.21 -3.05 -3.47
C ILE A 38 -12.29 -3.70 -4.35
N TRP A 39 -13.55 -3.22 -4.27
CA TRP A 39 -14.65 -3.69 -5.10
C TRP A 39 -14.54 -3.31 -6.58
N GLU A 40 -13.66 -2.35 -6.94
CA GLU A 40 -13.43 -1.91 -8.31
C GLU A 40 -12.31 -2.71 -9.00
N LEU A 41 -11.56 -3.53 -8.26
CA LEU A 41 -10.50 -4.35 -8.83
C LEU A 41 -11.10 -5.49 -9.67
N GLU A 42 -10.63 -5.65 -10.90
CA GLU A 42 -11.16 -6.63 -11.86
C GLU A 42 -11.18 -8.07 -11.30
N TYR A 43 -10.12 -8.43 -10.58
CA TYR A 43 -9.96 -9.75 -9.96
C TYR A 43 -10.82 -9.93 -8.69
N TRP A 44 -11.40 -8.87 -8.13
CA TRP A 44 -12.18 -8.97 -6.89
C TRP A 44 -13.40 -9.89 -7.06
N SER A 45 -13.97 -9.89 -8.26
CA SER A 45 -15.08 -10.76 -8.65
C SER A 45 -14.71 -12.26 -8.59
N THR A 46 -13.44 -12.61 -8.81
CA THR A 46 -12.96 -14.01 -8.86
C THR A 46 -12.64 -14.58 -7.47
N HIS A 47 -12.62 -13.74 -6.43
CA HIS A 47 -12.37 -14.19 -5.06
C HIS A 47 -13.56 -14.96 -4.49
N LEU A 48 -13.32 -16.21 -4.07
CA LEU A 48 -14.32 -17.08 -3.47
C LEU A 48 -14.83 -16.56 -2.12
N ILE A 49 -13.99 -15.84 -1.36
CA ILE A 49 -14.31 -15.35 -0.01
C ILE A 49 -13.93 -13.87 0.13
N ARG A 50 -14.78 -12.99 -0.42
CA ARG A 50 -14.54 -11.52 -0.45
C ARG A 50 -14.59 -10.84 0.91
N HIS A 51 -15.18 -11.49 1.92
CA HIS A 51 -15.35 -10.93 3.27
C HIS A 51 -14.29 -11.39 4.28
N ASN A 52 -13.38 -12.29 3.90
CA ASN A 52 -12.33 -12.80 4.77
C ASN A 52 -10.96 -12.25 4.34
N LEU A 53 -10.80 -10.93 4.46
CA LEU A 53 -9.53 -10.26 4.19
C LEU A 53 -8.67 -10.27 5.45
N ASP A 54 -7.46 -10.81 5.33
CA ASP A 54 -6.44 -10.64 6.35
C ASP A 54 -5.81 -9.25 6.22
N ILE A 55 -6.48 -8.26 6.81
CA ILE A 55 -6.11 -6.84 6.71
C ILE A 55 -4.66 -6.62 7.19
N MET A 56 -4.27 -7.25 8.30
CA MET A 56 -2.92 -7.12 8.86
C MET A 56 -1.83 -7.56 7.88
N HIS A 57 -2.05 -8.66 7.15
CA HIS A 57 -1.10 -9.11 6.13
C HIS A 57 -1.12 -8.22 4.89
N ILE A 58 -2.28 -7.71 4.49
CA ILE A 58 -2.41 -6.77 3.36
C ILE A 58 -1.65 -5.47 3.67
N GLU A 59 -1.90 -4.88 4.83
CA GLU A 59 -1.24 -3.66 5.31
C GLU A 59 0.27 -3.84 5.35
N LYS A 60 0.76 -4.96 5.91
CA LYS A 60 2.18 -5.27 5.89
C LYS A 60 2.73 -5.34 4.47
N ASN A 61 2.04 -6.01 3.55
CA ASN A 61 2.49 -6.12 2.16
C ASN A 61 2.54 -4.74 1.48
N VAL A 62 1.52 -3.90 1.69
CA VAL A 62 1.48 -2.53 1.16
C VAL A 62 2.62 -1.71 1.73
N PHE A 63 2.80 -1.72 3.06
CA PHE A 63 3.89 -1.03 3.74
C PHE A 63 5.26 -1.47 3.21
N ASP A 64 5.54 -2.78 3.18
CA ASP A 64 6.81 -3.32 2.71
C ASP A 64 7.07 -2.91 1.26
N ASN A 65 6.07 -3.01 0.38
CA ASN A 65 6.23 -2.67 -1.03
C ASN A 65 6.56 -1.18 -1.22
N ILE A 66 5.83 -0.29 -0.55
CA ILE A 66 6.04 1.15 -0.63
C ILE A 66 7.41 1.51 -0.03
N PHE A 67 7.67 1.05 1.19
CA PHE A 67 8.89 1.39 1.93
C PHE A 67 10.15 0.88 1.21
N ASN A 68 10.17 -0.40 0.80
CA ASN A 68 11.33 -0.96 0.10
C ASN A 68 11.57 -0.30 -1.27
N THR A 69 10.51 0.16 -1.93
CA THR A 69 10.61 0.89 -3.21
C THR A 69 11.18 2.29 -3.03
N MET A 70 10.68 3.06 -2.05
CA MET A 70 11.23 4.40 -1.73
C MET A 70 12.69 4.33 -1.25
N MET A 71 13.00 3.30 -0.44
CA MET A 71 14.35 3.06 0.06
C MET A 71 15.24 2.36 -0.97
N ASN A 72 14.74 2.01 -2.17
CA ASN A 72 15.47 1.33 -3.24
C ASN A 72 16.29 0.13 -2.73
N ILE A 73 15.61 -0.77 -2.01
CA ILE A 73 16.22 -1.98 -1.46
C ILE A 73 16.24 -3.06 -2.55
N ARG A 74 17.45 -3.43 -2.98
CA ARG A 74 17.64 -4.43 -4.03
C ARG A 74 16.99 -5.77 -3.65
N GLY A 75 16.20 -6.32 -4.57
CA GLY A 75 15.48 -7.59 -4.39
C GLY A 75 14.17 -7.50 -3.60
N LYS A 76 13.81 -6.33 -3.05
CA LYS A 76 12.54 -6.11 -2.33
C LYS A 76 11.67 -5.00 -2.90
N MET A 77 12.23 -4.10 -3.72
CA MET A 77 11.45 -3.07 -4.40
C MET A 77 10.48 -3.66 -5.42
N LYS A 78 9.34 -2.98 -5.63
CA LYS A 78 8.34 -3.34 -6.65
C LYS A 78 8.46 -2.52 -7.94
N ASP A 79 9.46 -1.65 -8.02
CA ASP A 79 9.85 -1.01 -9.29
C ASP A 79 10.68 -1.99 -10.12
N THR A 80 10.08 -2.52 -11.18
CA THR A 80 10.72 -3.42 -12.14
C THR A 80 10.48 -2.90 -13.56
N LEU A 81 11.22 -3.42 -14.54
CA LEU A 81 11.01 -3.07 -15.94
C LEU A 81 9.55 -3.30 -16.39
N ASN A 82 8.92 -4.39 -15.96
CA ASN A 82 7.52 -4.67 -16.26
C ASN A 82 6.61 -3.66 -15.59
N THR A 83 6.84 -3.37 -14.29
CA THR A 83 6.09 -2.33 -13.57
C THR A 83 6.13 -0.99 -14.30
N ARG A 84 7.27 -0.59 -14.88
CA ARG A 84 7.37 0.68 -15.63
C ARG A 84 6.63 0.66 -16.97
N LYS A 85 6.59 -0.48 -17.65
CA LYS A 85 5.75 -0.66 -18.85
C LYS A 85 4.27 -0.54 -18.48
N ASP A 86 3.87 -1.19 -17.40
CA ASP A 86 2.49 -1.12 -16.90
C ASP A 86 2.12 0.31 -16.47
N LEU A 87 3.03 1.03 -15.82
CA LEU A 87 2.84 2.44 -15.43
C LEU A 87 2.64 3.37 -16.64
N ASN A 88 3.26 3.09 -17.78
CA ASN A 88 3.02 3.87 -19.00
C ASN A 88 1.57 3.71 -19.48
N ILE A 89 1.07 2.46 -19.48
CA ILE A 89 -0.30 2.13 -19.90
C ILE A 89 -1.33 2.68 -18.90
N ILE A 90 -1.08 2.53 -17.60
CA ILE A 90 -2.08 2.78 -16.55
C ILE A 90 -2.01 4.21 -15.99
N CYS A 91 -0.82 4.82 -15.91
CA CYS A 91 -0.62 6.04 -15.12
C CYS A 91 -0.09 7.27 -15.90
N ASN A 92 0.02 7.22 -17.24
CA ASN A 92 0.49 8.32 -18.10
C ASN A 92 1.61 9.17 -17.45
N ARG A 93 2.69 8.51 -17.04
CA ARG A 93 3.76 9.12 -16.24
C ARG A 93 5.08 9.08 -17.01
N PRO A 94 5.33 10.03 -17.92
CA PRO A 94 6.45 9.96 -18.87
C PRO A 94 7.83 10.02 -18.19
N GLU A 95 7.92 10.61 -16.99
CA GLU A 95 9.16 10.73 -16.22
C GLU A 95 9.76 9.39 -15.76
N VAL A 96 8.95 8.33 -15.74
CA VAL A 96 9.37 6.98 -15.32
C VAL A 96 9.32 5.97 -16.47
N GLU A 97 9.13 6.44 -17.70
CA GLU A 97 9.05 5.61 -18.90
C GLU A 97 10.39 4.89 -19.17
N VAL A 98 10.29 3.68 -19.73
CA VAL A 98 11.46 2.92 -20.15
C VAL A 98 11.89 3.42 -21.53
N ASP A 99 13.15 3.83 -21.67
CA ASP A 99 13.69 4.23 -22.97
C ASP A 99 13.72 3.03 -23.93
N GLU A 100 12.94 3.10 -25.01
CA GLU A 100 12.89 2.06 -26.05
C GLU A 100 14.25 1.80 -26.71
N LYS A 101 15.13 2.81 -26.74
CA LYS A 101 16.49 2.67 -27.28
C LYS A 101 17.43 1.96 -26.32
N ARG A 102 17.06 1.90 -25.03
CA ARG A 102 17.83 1.26 -23.96
C ARG A 102 16.89 0.49 -23.02
N PRO A 103 16.24 -0.57 -23.51
CA PRO A 103 15.15 -1.26 -22.79
C PRO A 103 15.59 -1.93 -21.48
N ASN A 104 16.90 -2.12 -21.27
CA ASN A 104 17.47 -2.72 -20.06
C ASN A 104 18.00 -1.69 -19.06
N VAL A 105 17.92 -0.39 -19.36
CA VAL A 105 18.45 0.67 -18.49
C VAL A 105 17.30 1.33 -17.74
N MET A 106 17.14 1.00 -16.46
CA MET A 106 16.24 1.72 -15.56
C MET A 106 16.96 2.91 -14.95
N LEU A 107 16.56 4.12 -15.32
CA LEU A 107 16.96 5.33 -14.61
C LEU A 107 16.49 5.27 -13.16
N LYS A 108 17.27 5.81 -12.24
CA LYS A 108 16.89 5.88 -10.83
C LYS A 108 15.58 6.67 -10.70
N PRO A 109 14.53 6.13 -10.07
CA PRO A 109 13.26 6.85 -9.95
C PRO A 109 13.36 8.12 -9.14
N ILE A 110 12.57 9.12 -9.52
CA ILE A 110 12.44 10.40 -8.79
C ILE A 110 11.96 10.23 -7.35
N TYR A 111 11.18 9.17 -7.08
CA TYR A 111 10.66 8.86 -5.75
C TYR A 111 11.66 8.08 -4.86
N THR A 112 12.83 7.73 -5.39
CA THR A 112 13.86 7.05 -4.59
C THR A 112 14.59 8.06 -3.73
N LEU A 113 14.61 7.80 -2.43
CA LEU A 113 15.27 8.67 -1.47
C LEU A 113 16.79 8.74 -1.67
N THR A 114 17.34 9.91 -1.39
CA THR A 114 18.79 10.10 -1.27
C THR A 114 19.31 9.38 -0.04
N ARG A 115 20.61 9.07 0.01
CA ARG A 115 21.21 8.40 1.17
C ARG A 115 20.98 9.18 2.47
N GLU A 116 21.02 10.50 2.41
CA GLU A 116 20.78 11.38 3.56
C GLU A 116 19.31 11.31 4.04
N HIS A 117 18.35 11.31 3.12
CA HIS A 117 16.94 11.14 3.51
C HIS A 117 16.67 9.75 4.10
N LYS A 118 17.26 8.69 3.53
CA LYS A 118 17.17 7.34 4.10
C LYS A 118 17.71 7.28 5.52
N ARG A 119 18.87 7.91 5.77
CA ARG A 119 19.48 7.99 7.10
C ARG A 119 18.55 8.67 8.10
N ARG A 120 17.98 9.82 7.75
CA ARG A 120 17.03 10.54 8.62
C ARG A 120 15.79 9.73 8.95
N ILE A 121 15.25 8.99 7.98
CA ILE A 121 14.10 8.11 8.22
C ILE A 121 14.48 6.97 9.15
N CYS A 122 15.61 6.29 8.91
CA CYS A 122 16.08 5.22 9.79
C CYS A 122 16.32 5.73 11.22
N GLU A 123 16.96 6.90 11.38
CA GLU A 123 17.15 7.56 12.68
C GLU A 123 15.82 7.94 13.34
N TRP A 124 14.86 8.44 12.58
CA TRP A 124 13.54 8.73 13.12
C TRP A 124 12.85 7.46 13.64
N ILE A 125 12.90 6.36 12.89
CA ILE A 125 12.30 5.07 13.28
C ILE A 125 12.97 4.50 14.54
N THR A 126 14.29 4.66 14.72
CA THR A 126 14.96 4.19 15.94
C THR A 126 14.53 4.94 17.20
N HIS A 127 14.03 6.17 17.06
CA HIS A 127 13.55 6.99 18.17
C HIS A 127 12.03 6.99 18.30
N LEU A 128 11.32 6.37 17.36
CA LEU A 128 9.86 6.34 17.31
C LEU A 128 9.31 5.49 18.46
N LYS A 129 8.39 6.08 19.24
CA LYS A 129 7.71 5.42 20.35
C LYS A 129 6.21 5.49 20.14
N PHE A 130 5.55 4.35 20.28
CA PHE A 130 4.10 4.25 20.28
C PHE A 130 3.56 4.10 21.71
N PRO A 131 2.25 4.34 21.93
CA PRO A 131 1.59 3.97 23.18
C PRO A 131 1.81 2.49 23.54
N HIS A 132 1.71 2.17 24.83
CA HIS A 132 2.00 0.83 25.33
C HIS A 132 1.20 -0.26 24.59
N ALA A 133 1.88 -1.37 24.27
CA ALA A 133 1.34 -2.53 23.55
C ALA A 133 0.90 -2.32 22.08
N TYR A 134 1.23 -1.18 21.45
CA TYR A 134 0.83 -0.94 20.05
C TYR A 134 1.84 -1.46 19.01
N THR A 135 3.15 -1.32 19.24
CA THR A 135 4.20 -1.90 18.40
C THR A 135 5.30 -2.50 19.25
N SER A 136 6.14 -3.35 18.66
CA SER A 136 7.42 -3.72 19.27
C SER A 136 8.42 -2.54 19.20
N ASN A 137 9.57 -2.71 19.85
CA ASN A 137 10.64 -1.72 19.79
C ASN A 137 11.28 -1.72 18.38
N LEU A 138 10.84 -0.77 17.55
CA LEU A 138 11.24 -0.64 16.15
C LEU A 138 12.73 -0.38 15.95
N ALA A 139 13.45 0.12 16.97
CA ALA A 139 14.89 0.30 16.89
C ALA A 139 15.64 -0.99 16.55
N HIS A 140 15.13 -2.15 16.98
CA HIS A 140 15.72 -3.45 16.64
C HIS A 140 15.48 -3.88 15.19
N CYS A 141 14.56 -3.24 14.49
CA CYS A 141 14.24 -3.52 13.10
C CYS A 141 15.04 -2.63 12.14
N VAL A 142 15.83 -1.66 12.62
CA VAL A 142 16.58 -0.72 11.79
C VAL A 142 18.04 -1.15 11.64
N ASP A 143 18.46 -1.34 10.39
CA ASP A 143 19.86 -1.51 10.04
C ASP A 143 20.43 -0.17 9.55
N MET A 144 21.15 0.52 10.43
CA MET A 144 21.76 1.83 10.14
C MET A 144 22.94 1.74 9.17
N LYS A 145 23.53 0.55 8.94
CA LYS A 145 24.64 0.39 7.99
C LYS A 145 24.11 0.32 6.56
N GLU A 146 23.12 -0.55 6.36
CA GLU A 146 22.48 -0.76 5.06
C GLU A 146 21.31 0.18 4.78
N LEU A 147 20.91 1.00 5.77
CA LEU A 147 19.77 1.93 5.71
C LEU A 147 18.48 1.23 5.27
N ARG A 148 18.11 0.15 5.97
CA ARG A 148 16.94 -0.68 5.67
C ARG A 148 16.24 -1.15 6.94
N LEU A 149 15.00 -1.62 6.76
CA LEU A 149 14.24 -2.29 7.82
C LEU A 149 14.29 -3.81 7.64
N HIS A 150 14.31 -4.54 8.75
CA HIS A 150 14.23 -5.99 8.78
C HIS A 150 13.42 -6.46 9.97
N GLY A 151 12.82 -7.66 9.87
CA GLY A 151 12.19 -8.33 11.01
C GLY A 151 10.91 -7.68 11.55
N MET A 152 10.36 -6.67 10.88
CA MET A 152 9.07 -6.08 11.26
C MET A 152 7.93 -7.08 11.10
N LYS A 153 7.10 -7.17 12.13
CA LYS A 153 5.88 -7.98 12.15
C LYS A 153 4.70 -7.19 11.61
N ASN A 154 3.60 -7.88 11.30
CA ASN A 154 2.38 -7.23 10.81
C ASN A 154 1.91 -6.11 11.76
N HIS A 155 1.98 -6.34 13.07
CA HIS A 155 1.59 -5.36 14.08
C HIS A 155 2.50 -4.12 14.14
N ASP A 156 3.77 -4.26 13.77
CA ASP A 156 4.71 -3.15 13.67
C ASP A 156 4.41 -2.29 12.44
N CYS A 157 4.07 -2.94 11.31
CA CYS A 157 3.69 -2.24 10.08
C CYS A 157 2.32 -1.56 10.19
N HIS A 158 1.36 -2.18 10.92
CA HIS A 158 0.03 -1.61 11.16
C HIS A 158 0.09 -0.23 11.80
N GLY A 159 1.09 0.05 12.65
CA GLY A 159 1.24 1.37 13.26
C GLY A 159 1.59 2.51 12.28
N PHE A 160 1.81 2.21 11.00
CA PHE A 160 2.09 3.18 9.94
C PHE A 160 0.96 3.31 8.91
N VAL A 161 -0.15 2.56 9.06
CA VAL A 161 -1.29 2.56 8.13
C VAL A 161 -2.48 3.33 8.68
#